data_AF-A0A968M4I3-F1
#
_entry.id   AF-A0A968M4I3-F1
#
_cell.length_a   1.000
_cell.length_b   1.000
_cell.length_c   1.000
_cell.angle_alpha   90.00
_cell.angle_beta   90.00
_cell.angle_gamma   90.00
#
_symmetry.space_group_name_H-M   'P 1'
#
loop_
_entity.id
_entity.type
_entity.pdbx_description
1 polymer ?
#
loop_
_entity_poly.entity_id
_entity_poly.type
_entity_poly.pdbx_seq_one_letter_code
_entity_poly.pdbx_strand_id
1 'polypeptide(L)'
;MEEAILDALVADVEIDLPESLINQETYHLIVQSLSSLRDQGLNVNNISQFLKQLPPETLQSLQERFRPDAEKRLCRTLVLGQVVKRESIAVGKTELEVEVEDVLVSYGEQAKNIDLKRLRESVHEELLTRKVLTWLKSETTANWVDAEGNPVDPPTPPEDSEIPEAEFTETESDPSPEEPTSDTPEVSAETATVAVAATEVVEEEIQVEQEQEQSEELASETQEAESVEESKAE
;
A
#
# COMPACT_ATOMS: atom_id res chain seq x y z
N MET A 1 -3.85 4.82 16.42
CA MET A 1 -2.48 4.98 16.98
C MET A 1 -1.54 5.66 16.00
N GLU A 2 -1.40 5.14 14.77
CA GLU A 2 -0.53 5.76 13.74
C GLU A 2 -0.85 7.24 13.48
N GLU A 3 -2.13 7.56 13.28
CA GLU A 3 -2.56 8.93 13.01
C GLU A 3 -2.25 9.87 14.18
N ALA A 4 -2.38 9.41 15.42
CA ALA A 4 -2.06 10.19 16.62
C ALA A 4 -0.54 10.48 16.73
N ILE A 5 0.32 9.53 16.35
CA ILE A 5 1.77 9.75 16.30
C ILE A 5 2.09 10.82 15.24
N LEU A 6 1.47 10.72 14.06
CA LEU A 6 1.67 11.69 12.99
C LEU A 6 1.14 13.08 13.36
N ASP A 7 0.02 13.18 14.06
CA ASP A 7 -0.52 14.46 14.53
C ASP A 7 0.35 15.11 15.59
N ALA A 8 0.84 14.33 16.57
CA ALA A 8 1.78 14.82 17.57
C ALA A 8 3.07 15.33 16.90
N LEU A 9 3.58 14.59 15.91
CA LEU A 9 4.77 14.97 15.16
C LEU A 9 4.60 16.28 14.37
N VAL A 10 3.40 16.53 13.82
CA VAL A 10 3.10 17.80 13.14
C VAL A 10 2.95 18.96 14.12
N ALA A 11 2.40 18.70 15.32
CA ALA A 11 2.19 19.74 16.33
C ALA A 11 3.51 20.28 16.92
N ASP A 12 4.52 19.41 17.08
CA ASP A 12 5.82 19.77 17.67
C ASP A 12 6.81 20.36 16.65
N VAL A 13 6.46 20.39 15.36
CA VAL A 13 7.38 20.77 14.28
C VAL A 13 6.90 22.04 13.57
N GLU A 14 7.68 23.12 13.72
CA GLU A 14 7.51 24.35 12.95
C GLU A 14 8.30 24.28 11.63
N ILE A 15 7.59 24.23 10.50
CA ILE A 15 8.18 24.27 9.15
C ILE A 15 7.55 25.43 8.38
N ASP A 16 8.38 26.27 7.76
CA ASP A 16 7.94 27.30 6.82
C ASP A 16 7.68 26.67 5.44
N LEU A 17 6.41 26.57 5.06
CA LEU A 17 5.96 25.94 3.81
C LEU A 17 5.62 27.01 2.77
N PRO A 18 6.27 27.02 1.59
CA PRO A 18 5.94 27.98 0.55
C PRO A 18 4.53 27.71 -0.02
N GLU A 19 3.77 28.78 -0.27
CA GLU A 19 2.39 28.70 -0.77
C GLU A 19 2.26 27.87 -2.06
N SER A 20 3.27 27.87 -2.92
CA SER A 20 3.27 27.07 -4.15
C SER A 20 3.16 25.57 -3.88
N LEU A 21 3.85 25.06 -2.84
CA LEU A 21 3.78 23.65 -2.47
C LEU A 21 2.45 23.32 -1.82
N ILE A 22 1.94 24.20 -0.95
CA ILE A 22 0.62 24.03 -0.33
C ILE A 22 -0.46 23.96 -1.41
N ASN A 23 -0.42 24.86 -2.40
CA ASN A 23 -1.39 24.88 -3.49
C ASN A 23 -1.31 23.63 -4.38
N GLN A 24 -0.11 23.11 -4.64
CA GLN A 24 0.08 21.85 -5.36
C GLN A 24 -0.53 20.69 -4.57
N GLU A 25 -0.21 20.55 -3.29
CA GLU A 25 -0.73 19.47 -2.45
C GLU A 25 -2.25 19.56 -2.29
N THR A 26 -2.79 20.77 -2.13
CA THR A 26 -4.23 21.03 -2.10
C THR A 26 -4.90 20.53 -3.38
N TYR A 27 -4.31 20.82 -4.54
CA TYR A 27 -4.82 20.34 -5.82
C TYR A 27 -4.77 18.81 -5.90
N HIS A 28 -3.67 18.18 -5.45
CA HIS A 28 -3.54 16.72 -5.39
C HIS A 28 -4.63 16.08 -4.53
N LEU A 29 -4.90 16.64 -3.34
CA LEU A 29 -5.96 16.16 -2.45
C LEU A 29 -7.35 16.28 -3.07
N ILE A 30 -7.64 17.39 -3.75
CA ILE A 30 -8.92 17.57 -4.46
C ILE A 30 -9.06 16.51 -5.55
N VAL A 31 -8.03 16.29 -6.37
CA VAL A 31 -8.05 15.28 -7.43
C VAL A 31 -8.23 13.87 -6.85
N GLN A 32 -7.54 13.55 -5.75
CA GLN A 32 -7.69 12.28 -5.05
C GLN A 32 -9.12 12.08 -4.55
N SER A 33 -9.68 13.09 -3.87
CA SER A 33 -11.05 13.04 -3.34
C SER A 33 -12.09 12.84 -4.46
N LEU A 34 -11.97 13.58 -5.57
CA LEU A 34 -12.85 13.44 -6.72
C LEU A 34 -12.67 12.09 -7.43
N SER A 35 -11.46 11.53 -7.43
CA SER A 35 -11.20 10.20 -8.00
C SER A 35 -11.90 9.12 -7.20
N SER A 36 -11.84 9.17 -5.86
CA SER A 36 -12.57 8.24 -5.00
C SER A 36 -14.08 8.33 -5.20
N LEU A 37 -14.62 9.54 -5.39
CA LEU A 37 -16.05 9.72 -5.69
C LEU A 37 -16.42 9.22 -7.10
N ARG A 38 -15.51 9.35 -8.08
CA ARG A 38 -15.71 8.76 -9.41
C ARG A 38 -15.85 7.25 -9.34
N ASP A 39 -15.01 6.62 -8.53
CA ASP A 39 -15.06 5.17 -8.33
C ASP A 39 -16.36 4.72 -7.63
N GLN A 40 -17.04 5.63 -6.91
CA GLN A 40 -18.39 5.44 -6.35
C GLN A 40 -19.55 5.73 -7.33
N GLY A 41 -19.25 5.99 -8.60
CA GLY A 41 -20.25 6.18 -9.66
C GLY A 41 -20.44 7.63 -10.14
N LEU A 42 -19.61 8.59 -9.71
CA LEU A 42 -19.58 9.91 -10.35
C LEU A 42 -18.87 9.84 -11.70
N ASN A 43 -19.57 10.10 -12.81
CA ASN A 43 -18.97 10.09 -14.14
C ASN A 43 -18.21 11.40 -14.45
N VAL A 44 -17.07 11.61 -13.80
CA VAL A 44 -16.14 12.70 -14.14
C VAL A 44 -15.05 12.15 -15.07
N ASN A 45 -15.31 12.18 -16.39
CA ASN A 45 -14.38 11.62 -17.39
C ASN A 45 -12.97 12.22 -17.32
N ASN A 46 -12.84 13.49 -16.94
CA ASN A 46 -11.55 14.13 -16.72
C ASN A 46 -11.62 15.15 -15.58
N ILE A 47 -11.16 14.75 -14.40
CA ILE A 47 -11.19 15.54 -13.16
C ILE A 47 -10.38 16.84 -13.32
N SER A 48 -9.19 16.76 -13.92
CA SER A 48 -8.33 17.93 -14.13
C SER A 48 -9.00 18.96 -15.04
N GLN A 49 -9.67 18.51 -16.09
CA GLN A 49 -10.41 19.40 -16.98
C GLN A 49 -11.66 19.97 -16.31
N PHE A 50 -12.38 19.14 -15.53
CA PHE A 50 -13.55 19.57 -14.76
C PHE A 50 -13.19 20.71 -13.80
N LEU A 51 -12.12 20.55 -13.02
CA LEU A 51 -11.64 21.58 -12.10
C LEU A 51 -11.29 22.90 -12.80
N LYS A 52 -10.75 22.83 -14.03
CA LYS A 52 -10.44 24.02 -14.84
C LYS A 52 -11.67 24.72 -15.41
N GLN A 53 -12.80 24.03 -15.52
CA GLN A 53 -14.07 24.60 -16.00
C GLN A 53 -14.88 25.26 -14.89
N LEU A 54 -14.54 25.00 -13.63
CA LEU A 54 -15.21 25.63 -12.51
C LEU A 54 -14.96 27.16 -12.49
N PRO A 55 -15.94 27.96 -12.03
CA PRO A 55 -15.70 29.35 -11.73
C PRO A 55 -14.52 29.52 -10.77
N PRO A 56 -13.67 30.55 -10.94
CA PRO A 56 -12.51 30.76 -10.07
C PRO A 56 -12.87 30.84 -8.58
N GLU A 57 -14.01 31.46 -8.25
CA GLU A 57 -14.50 31.56 -6.87
C GLU A 57 -14.85 30.20 -6.25
N THR A 58 -15.46 29.31 -7.04
CA THR A 58 -15.78 27.94 -6.60
C THR A 58 -14.50 27.14 -6.36
N LEU A 59 -13.51 27.26 -7.24
CA LEU A 59 -12.23 26.59 -7.08
C LEU A 59 -11.47 27.10 -5.85
N GLN A 60 -11.46 28.41 -5.61
CA GLN A 60 -10.82 29.01 -4.44
C GLN A 60 -11.47 28.53 -3.14
N SER A 61 -12.81 28.55 -3.05
CA SER A 61 -13.52 28.04 -1.88
C SER A 61 -13.23 26.55 -1.63
N LEU A 62 -13.12 25.76 -2.71
CA LEU A 62 -12.73 24.36 -2.59
C LEU A 62 -11.29 24.21 -2.08
N GLN A 63 -10.35 25.00 -2.60
CA GLN A 63 -8.96 24.98 -2.14
C GLN A 63 -8.83 25.40 -0.67
N GLU A 64 -9.54 26.44 -0.22
CA GLU A 64 -9.51 26.90 1.17
C GLU A 64 -9.96 25.81 2.15
N ARG A 65 -10.93 24.98 1.75
CA ARG A 65 -11.39 23.85 2.58
C ARG A 65 -10.36 22.74 2.71
N PHE A 66 -9.57 22.49 1.67
CA PHE A 66 -8.55 21.43 1.65
C PHE A 66 -7.17 21.90 2.09
N ARG A 67 -6.92 23.22 2.12
CA ARG A 67 -5.66 23.83 2.54
C ARG A 67 -5.13 23.31 3.90
N PRO A 68 -5.92 23.27 5.00
CA PRO A 68 -5.39 22.81 6.29
C PRO A 68 -4.94 21.33 6.25
N ASP A 69 -5.63 20.49 5.49
CA ASP A 69 -5.26 19.08 5.35
C ASP A 69 -4.02 18.92 4.46
N ALA A 70 -3.89 19.76 3.43
CA ALA A 70 -2.72 19.82 2.57
C ALA A 70 -1.46 20.22 3.36
N GLU A 71 -1.57 21.25 4.20
CA GLU A 71 -0.48 21.69 5.08
C GLU A 71 -0.03 20.58 6.04
N LYS A 72 -0.98 19.92 6.70
CA LYS A 72 -0.69 18.78 7.58
C LYS A 72 -0.03 17.64 6.83
N ARG A 73 -0.57 17.24 5.67
CA ARG A 73 -0.02 16.14 4.87
C ARG A 73 1.38 16.47 4.37
N LEU A 74 1.61 17.68 3.88
CA LEU A 74 2.91 18.13 3.42
C LEU A 74 3.92 18.14 4.57
N CYS A 75 3.54 18.65 5.74
CA CYS A 75 4.37 18.62 6.94
C CYS A 75 4.74 17.16 7.30
N ARG A 76 3.76 16.26 7.39
CA ARG A 76 4.00 14.82 7.67
C ARG A 76 5.00 14.21 6.69
N THR A 77 4.79 14.39 5.38
CA THR A 77 5.67 13.85 4.34
C THR A 77 7.10 14.37 4.49
N LEU A 78 7.27 15.66 4.75
CA LEU A 78 8.58 16.27 4.92
C LEU A 78 9.28 15.75 6.18
N VAL A 79 8.58 15.68 7.32
CA VAL A 79 9.16 15.19 8.57
C VAL A 79 9.54 13.72 8.44
N LEU A 80 8.65 12.87 7.92
CA LEU A 80 8.95 11.46 7.67
C LEU A 80 10.16 11.31 6.74
N GLY A 81 10.24 12.11 5.67
CA GLY A 81 11.39 12.13 4.77
C GLY A 81 12.70 12.56 5.45
N GLN A 82 12.65 13.45 6.43
CA GLN A 82 13.83 13.81 7.23
C GLN A 82 14.22 12.68 8.20
N VAL A 83 13.25 12.00 8.81
CA VAL A 83 13.50 10.84 9.67
C VAL A 83 14.17 9.72 8.88
N VAL A 84 13.68 9.40 7.68
CA VAL A 84 14.31 8.43 6.76
C VAL A 84 15.79 8.74 6.57
N LYS A 85 16.11 10.00 6.26
CA LYS A 85 17.48 10.44 5.98
C LYS A 85 18.36 10.42 7.21
N ARG A 86 17.83 10.85 8.37
CA ARG A 86 18.56 10.94 9.62
C ARG A 86 18.92 9.56 10.16
N GLU A 87 17.95 8.64 10.16
CA GLU A 87 18.10 7.28 10.68
C GLU A 87 18.60 6.29 9.62
N SER A 88 18.84 6.76 8.39
CA SER A 88 19.33 5.95 7.27
C SER A 88 18.48 4.71 6.99
N ILE A 89 17.16 4.87 7.06
CA ILE A 89 16.20 3.80 6.74
C ILE A 89 16.23 3.57 5.23
N ALA A 90 16.58 2.35 4.81
CA ALA A 90 16.69 1.98 3.42
C ALA A 90 15.80 0.76 3.09
N VAL A 91 15.34 0.71 1.83
CA VAL A 91 14.65 -0.45 1.26
C VAL A 91 15.66 -1.27 0.49
N GLY A 92 15.68 -2.58 0.75
CA GLY A 92 16.55 -3.50 0.02
C GLY A 92 16.10 -3.63 -1.44
N LYS A 93 17.03 -3.83 -2.37
CA LYS A 93 16.69 -4.03 -3.79
C LYS A 93 15.76 -5.24 -3.99
N THR A 94 16.05 -6.33 -3.29
CA THR A 94 15.27 -7.58 -3.34
C THR A 94 13.87 -7.40 -2.78
N GLU A 95 13.73 -6.72 -1.64
CA GLU A 95 12.44 -6.40 -1.03
C GLU A 95 11.58 -5.52 -1.96
N LEU A 96 12.20 -4.53 -2.60
CA LEU A 96 11.53 -3.68 -3.57
C LEU A 96 11.05 -4.49 -4.79
N GLU A 97 11.86 -5.41 -5.29
CA GLU A 97 11.50 -6.24 -6.46
C GLU A 97 10.36 -7.21 -6.14
N VAL A 98 10.36 -7.80 -4.94
CA VAL A 98 9.27 -8.65 -4.47
C VAL A 98 7.96 -7.86 -4.38
N GLU A 99 7.97 -6.69 -3.73
CA GLU A 99 6.75 -5.89 -3.58
C GLU A 99 6.25 -5.36 -4.93
N VAL A 100 7.15 -4.98 -5.85
CA VAL A 100 6.75 -4.55 -7.20
C VAL A 100 6.07 -5.69 -7.97
N GLU A 101 6.60 -6.92 -7.88
CA GLU A 101 5.97 -8.09 -8.52
C GLU A 101 4.61 -8.39 -7.90
N ASP A 102 4.49 -8.38 -6.57
CA ASP A 102 3.23 -8.59 -5.86
C ASP A 102 2.17 -7.56 -6.30
N VAL A 103 2.57 -6.30 -6.43
CA VAL A 103 1.69 -5.24 -6.92
C VAL A 103 1.30 -5.50 -8.38
N LEU A 104 2.24 -5.87 -9.26
CA LEU A 104 1.94 -6.18 -10.67
C LEU A 104 0.95 -7.34 -10.82
N VAL A 105 1.11 -8.40 -10.02
CA VAL A 105 0.19 -9.55 -9.99
C VAL A 105 -1.22 -9.09 -9.62
N SER A 106 -1.36 -8.14 -8.69
CA SER A 106 -2.67 -7.58 -8.30
C SER A 106 -3.37 -6.82 -9.44
N TYR A 107 -2.61 -6.26 -10.40
CA TYR A 107 -3.15 -5.54 -11.57
C TYR A 107 -3.49 -6.47 -12.75
N GLY A 108 -3.07 -7.73 -12.73
CA GLY A 108 -3.42 -8.74 -13.74
C GLY A 108 -3.10 -8.28 -15.18
N GLU A 109 -4.07 -8.36 -16.09
CA GLU A 109 -3.88 -7.97 -17.50
C GLU A 109 -3.52 -6.48 -17.70
N GLN A 110 -3.85 -5.61 -16.75
CA GLN A 110 -3.55 -4.18 -16.83
C GLN A 110 -2.07 -3.88 -16.60
N ALA A 111 -1.31 -4.81 -15.99
CA ALA A 111 0.11 -4.67 -15.73
C ALA A 111 0.93 -4.31 -16.98
N LYS A 112 0.50 -4.79 -18.16
CA LYS A 112 1.16 -4.55 -19.45
C LYS A 112 1.18 -3.08 -19.88
N ASN A 113 0.28 -2.25 -19.35
CA ASN A 113 0.18 -0.82 -19.67
C ASN A 113 0.77 0.07 -18.57
N ILE A 114 1.34 -0.52 -17.51
CA ILE A 114 1.91 0.23 -16.38
C ILE A 114 3.34 0.64 -16.70
N ASP A 115 3.67 1.90 -16.40
CA ASP A 115 5.05 2.37 -16.42
C ASP A 115 5.80 1.79 -15.21
N LEU A 116 6.61 0.76 -15.46
CA LEU A 116 7.38 0.05 -14.43
C LEU A 116 8.29 0.98 -13.61
N LYS A 117 8.81 2.06 -14.22
CA LYS A 117 9.67 3.01 -13.51
C LYS A 117 8.86 3.76 -12.46
N ARG A 118 7.70 4.29 -12.86
CA ARG A 118 6.80 5.01 -11.93
C ARG A 118 6.26 4.09 -10.85
N LEU A 119 5.94 2.84 -11.20
CA LEU A 119 5.50 1.85 -10.23
C LEU A 119 6.59 1.59 -9.19
N ARG A 120 7.82 1.32 -9.63
CA ARG A 120 8.96 1.09 -8.74
C ARG A 120 9.21 2.27 -7.80
N GLU A 121 9.13 3.49 -8.31
CA GLU A 121 9.26 4.71 -7.49
C GLU A 121 8.15 4.79 -6.42
N SER A 122 6.90 4.55 -6.80
CA SER A 122 5.74 4.60 -5.90
C SER A 122 5.84 3.53 -4.81
N VAL A 123 6.16 2.30 -5.18
CA VAL A 123 6.33 1.17 -4.25
C VAL A 123 7.50 1.42 -3.30
N HIS A 124 8.60 1.98 -3.80
CA HIS A 124 9.75 2.34 -2.97
C HIS A 124 9.40 3.40 -1.91
N GLU A 125 8.66 4.46 -2.30
CA GLU A 125 8.19 5.48 -1.37
C GLU A 125 7.24 4.93 -0.31
N GLU A 126 6.35 4.00 -0.71
CA GLU A 126 5.42 3.33 0.19
C GLU A 126 6.17 2.46 1.22
N LEU A 127 7.13 1.65 0.76
CA LEU A 127 7.96 0.80 1.63
C LEU A 127 8.77 1.62 2.64
N LEU A 128 9.35 2.74 2.21
CA LEU A 128 10.03 3.67 3.12
C LEU A 128 9.08 4.21 4.17
N THR A 129 7.91 4.70 3.76
CA THR A 129 6.91 5.25 4.68
C THR A 129 6.48 4.20 5.70
N ARG A 130 6.19 2.98 5.26
CA ARG A 130 5.80 1.85 6.11
C ARG A 130 6.88 1.49 7.13
N LYS A 131 8.14 1.43 6.71
CA LYS A 131 9.29 1.16 7.61
C LYS A 131 9.50 2.25 8.63
N VAL A 132 9.41 3.52 8.21
CA VAL A 132 9.54 4.66 9.11
C VAL A 132 8.45 4.65 10.15
N LEU A 133 7.19 4.42 9.75
CA LEU A 133 6.08 4.30 10.69
C LEU A 133 6.28 3.13 11.67
N THR A 134 6.79 2.00 11.19
CA THR A 134 7.09 0.84 12.04
C THR A 134 8.18 1.16 13.06
N TRP A 135 9.24 1.84 12.62
CA TRP A 135 10.31 2.33 13.48
C TRP A 135 9.80 3.38 14.50
N LEU A 136 9.00 4.35 14.07
CA LEU A 136 8.40 5.33 14.97
C LEU A 136 7.56 4.66 16.06
N LYS A 137 6.80 3.61 15.73
CA LYS A 137 6.02 2.86 16.72
C LYS A 137 6.91 2.12 17.72
N SER A 138 8.04 1.56 17.30
CA SER A 138 8.93 0.84 18.22
C SER A 138 9.68 1.77 19.17
N GLU A 139 9.99 2.99 18.73
CA GLU A 139 10.72 3.98 19.53
C GLU A 139 9.80 4.86 20.40
N THR A 140 8.51 4.97 20.05
CA THR A 140 7.56 5.81 20.78
C THR A 140 6.98 5.08 21.99
N THR A 141 7.25 5.60 23.20
CA THR A 141 6.58 5.16 24.42
C THR A 141 5.16 5.71 24.45
N ALA A 142 4.15 4.86 24.21
CA ALA A 142 2.76 5.26 24.27
C ALA A 142 2.31 5.45 25.73
N ASN A 143 2.15 6.71 26.15
CA ASN A 143 1.40 7.04 27.36
C ASN A 143 -0.04 7.32 26.96
N TRP A 144 -0.97 6.46 27.36
CA TRP A 144 -2.39 6.66 27.08
C TRP A 144 -2.92 7.73 28.02
N VAL A 145 -3.65 8.70 27.47
CA VAL A 145 -4.18 9.83 28.24
C VAL A 145 -5.68 9.93 27.98
N ASP A 146 -6.49 10.10 29.04
CA ASP A 146 -7.92 10.40 28.90
C ASP A 146 -8.15 11.85 28.40
N ALA A 147 -9.42 12.20 28.16
CA ALA A 147 -9.83 13.55 27.73
C ALA A 147 -9.44 14.66 28.72
N GLU A 148 -9.03 14.32 29.94
CA GLU A 148 -8.63 15.24 31.00
C GLU A 148 -7.12 15.29 31.29
N GLY A 149 -6.29 14.55 30.54
CA GLY A 149 -4.83 14.64 30.70
C GLY A 149 -4.22 13.64 31.69
N ASN A 150 -4.97 12.66 32.20
CA ASN A 150 -4.46 11.67 33.15
C ASN A 150 -4.01 10.37 32.45
N PRO A 151 -2.92 9.74 32.92
CA PRO A 151 -2.48 8.45 32.40
C PRO A 151 -3.52 7.37 32.71
N VAL A 152 -4.02 6.67 31.69
CA VAL A 152 -4.92 5.53 31.83
C VAL A 152 -4.24 4.28 31.31
N ASP A 153 -4.52 3.12 31.90
CA ASP A 153 -4.00 1.85 31.40
C ASP A 153 -4.59 1.51 30.00
N PRO A 154 -3.88 0.71 29.16
CA PRO A 154 -4.39 0.28 27.86
C PRO A 154 -5.76 -0.40 28.01
N PRO A 155 -6.69 -0.22 27.06
CA PRO A 155 -7.99 -0.86 27.11
C PRO A 155 -7.79 -2.39 27.15
N THR A 156 -8.11 -2.99 28.29
CA THR A 156 -8.26 -4.43 28.42
C THR A 156 -9.36 -4.86 27.43
N PRO A 157 -9.11 -5.86 26.56
CA PRO A 157 -10.20 -6.48 25.82
C PRO A 157 -11.28 -6.91 26.81
N PRO A 158 -12.58 -6.77 26.52
CA PRO A 158 -13.61 -7.23 27.45
C PRO A 158 -13.47 -8.74 27.62
N GLU A 159 -12.91 -9.16 28.75
CA GLU A 159 -13.13 -10.49 29.30
C GLU A 159 -14.62 -10.64 29.58
N ASP A 160 -15.18 -11.73 29.07
CA ASP A 160 -16.50 -12.29 29.30
C ASP A 160 -17.41 -11.49 30.25
N SER A 161 -18.25 -10.64 29.66
CA SER A 161 -19.48 -10.23 30.34
C SER A 161 -20.43 -11.42 30.34
N GLU A 162 -20.38 -12.15 31.45
CA GLU A 162 -21.42 -13.06 31.93
C GLU A 162 -22.80 -12.50 31.57
N ILE A 163 -23.51 -13.21 30.70
CA ILE A 163 -24.93 -12.97 30.49
C ILE A 163 -25.62 -13.37 31.81
N PRO A 164 -26.27 -12.46 32.54
CA PRO A 164 -27.01 -12.85 33.72
C PRO A 164 -28.19 -13.72 33.28
N GLU A 165 -28.30 -14.89 33.92
CA GLU A 165 -29.49 -15.74 33.89
C GLU A 165 -30.73 -14.91 34.26
N ALA A 166 -31.49 -14.52 33.24
CA ALA A 166 -32.83 -14.01 33.44
C ALA A 166 -33.76 -15.20 33.69
N GLU A 167 -34.15 -15.37 34.94
CA GLU A 167 -35.33 -16.14 35.36
C GLU A 167 -36.53 -15.74 34.48
N PHE A 168 -36.99 -16.65 33.62
CA PHE A 168 -38.33 -16.59 33.06
C PHE A 168 -39.14 -17.73 33.67
N THR A 169 -40.00 -17.34 34.60
CA THR A 169 -40.92 -18.18 35.37
C THR A 169 -41.81 -19.04 34.47
N GLU A 170 -41.94 -20.30 34.84
CA GLU A 170 -42.87 -21.28 34.32
C GLU A 170 -44.33 -20.76 34.30
N THR A 171 -45.05 -21.05 33.23
CA THR A 171 -46.46 -21.43 33.30
C THR A 171 -46.69 -22.52 32.27
N GLU A 172 -46.79 -23.75 32.77
CA GLU A 172 -47.20 -24.95 32.04
C GLU A 172 -48.65 -24.85 31.54
N SER A 173 -48.93 -25.43 30.36
CA SER A 173 -49.96 -26.47 30.13
C SER A 173 -50.14 -26.75 28.62
N ASP A 174 -49.31 -27.66 28.07
CA ASP A 174 -49.60 -28.95 27.41
C ASP A 174 -51.04 -29.25 26.84
N PRO A 175 -51.32 -30.29 25.99
CA PRO A 175 -50.42 -31.26 25.31
C PRO A 175 -50.71 -31.68 23.84
N SER A 176 -49.74 -32.43 23.28
CA SER A 176 -49.89 -33.71 22.53
C SER A 176 -50.04 -33.75 20.98
N PRO A 177 -49.64 -34.87 20.30
CA PRO A 177 -48.24 -35.23 19.97
C PRO A 177 -48.09 -35.79 18.52
N GLU A 178 -46.84 -36.08 18.09
CA GLU A 178 -46.38 -37.36 17.50
C GLU A 178 -45.03 -37.19 16.75
N GLU A 179 -44.03 -37.95 17.21
CA GLU A 179 -42.67 -38.11 16.67
C GLU A 179 -42.61 -39.19 15.55
N PRO A 180 -41.46 -39.84 15.23
CA PRO A 180 -40.11 -39.43 14.81
C PRO A 180 -39.77 -40.08 13.43
N THR A 181 -38.58 -39.94 12.80
CA THR A 181 -37.42 -40.86 12.92
C THR A 181 -36.18 -40.23 12.25
N SER A 182 -35.05 -40.14 12.94
CA SER A 182 -33.86 -41.02 12.80
C SER A 182 -33.33 -41.16 11.37
N ASP A 183 -32.13 -40.67 11.06
CA ASP A 183 -30.91 -41.49 11.14
C ASP A 183 -29.65 -40.69 10.72
N THR A 184 -28.56 -40.91 11.45
CA THR A 184 -27.17 -40.67 11.04
C THR A 184 -26.45 -42.01 11.22
N PRO A 185 -25.56 -42.40 10.30
CA PRO A 185 -24.16 -42.58 10.74
C PRO A 185 -23.16 -42.02 9.70
N GLU A 186 -22.06 -41.37 10.09
CA GLU A 186 -20.72 -41.96 10.33
C GLU A 186 -20.16 -42.66 9.07
N VAL A 187 -18.95 -42.35 8.57
CA VAL A 187 -17.68 -43.05 8.93
C VAL A 187 -16.47 -42.45 8.17
N SER A 188 -15.35 -42.37 8.90
CA SER A 188 -13.91 -42.46 8.57
C SER A 188 -13.18 -41.55 7.56
N ALA A 189 -12.21 -40.84 8.16
CA ALA A 189 -10.79 -40.69 7.81
C ALA A 189 -10.17 -41.64 6.76
N GLU A 190 -9.27 -41.10 5.92
CA GLU A 190 -7.93 -41.66 5.71
C GLU A 190 -6.97 -40.64 5.04
N THR A 191 -5.71 -40.71 5.47
CA THR A 191 -4.51 -39.96 5.09
C THR A 191 -3.93 -40.36 3.72
N ALA A 192 -3.33 -39.43 2.98
CA ALA A 192 -2.29 -39.76 1.99
C ALA A 192 -1.30 -38.60 1.74
N THR A 193 -0.03 -38.88 2.04
CA THR A 193 1.22 -38.16 1.79
C THR A 193 1.76 -38.38 0.35
N VAL A 194 2.26 -37.32 -0.30
CA VAL A 194 3.32 -37.31 -1.35
C VAL A 194 3.96 -35.91 -1.31
N ALA A 195 5.18 -35.64 -0.82
CA ALA A 195 6.54 -36.09 -1.17
C ALA A 195 7.09 -35.52 -2.50
N VAL A 196 7.86 -34.43 -2.37
CA VAL A 196 9.18 -34.12 -2.99
C VAL A 196 9.45 -34.64 -4.41
N ALA A 197 9.56 -33.72 -5.38
CA ALA A 197 10.62 -33.67 -6.41
C ALA A 197 10.25 -32.68 -7.54
N ALA A 198 11.00 -31.57 -7.67
CA ALA A 198 11.29 -30.89 -8.94
C ALA A 198 12.29 -29.75 -8.69
N THR A 199 13.44 -30.09 -8.13
CA THR A 199 14.60 -29.20 -7.99
C THR A 199 15.69 -29.70 -8.94
N GLU A 200 15.45 -29.71 -10.26
CA GLU A 200 16.49 -30.12 -11.25
C GLU A 200 16.14 -29.84 -12.73
N VAL A 201 15.37 -28.78 -13.04
CA VAL A 201 15.02 -28.46 -14.45
C VAL A 201 15.37 -27.01 -14.85
N VAL A 202 15.75 -26.14 -13.91
CA VAL A 202 15.96 -24.71 -14.21
C VAL A 202 17.42 -24.35 -14.50
N GLU A 203 18.37 -25.28 -14.33
CA GLU A 203 19.79 -25.01 -14.59
C GLU A 203 20.23 -25.20 -16.06
N GLU A 204 19.41 -25.83 -16.91
CA GLU A 204 19.77 -26.08 -18.32
C GLU A 204 19.30 -24.98 -19.30
N GLU A 205 18.33 -24.14 -18.92
CA GLU A 205 17.89 -23.01 -19.76
C GLU A 205 18.83 -21.80 -19.71
N ILE A 206 19.62 -21.64 -18.65
CA ILE A 206 20.52 -20.48 -18.46
C ILE A 206 21.77 -20.58 -19.35
N GLN A 207 22.15 -21.77 -19.83
CA GLN A 207 23.34 -21.93 -20.69
C GLN A 207 23.10 -21.62 -22.17
N VAL A 208 21.85 -21.70 -22.65
CA VAL A 208 21.55 -21.48 -24.08
C VAL A 208 21.46 -19.99 -24.43
N GLU A 209 20.98 -19.14 -23.50
CA GLU A 209 20.92 -17.69 -23.73
C GLU A 209 22.30 -17.02 -23.70
N GLN A 210 23.25 -17.52 -22.91
CA GLN A 210 24.60 -16.93 -22.84
C GLN A 210 25.47 -17.19 -24.07
N GLU A 211 25.22 -18.26 -24.84
CA GLU A 211 25.93 -18.52 -26.10
C GLU A 211 25.36 -17.70 -27.28
N GLN A 212 24.08 -17.31 -27.23
CA GLN A 212 23.49 -16.44 -28.26
C GLN A 212 23.99 -15.00 -28.16
N GLU A 213 24.13 -14.42 -26.96
CA GLU A 213 24.63 -13.04 -26.80
C GLU A 213 26.09 -12.87 -27.23
N GLN A 214 26.96 -13.87 -26.99
CA GLN A 214 28.36 -13.80 -27.45
C GLN A 214 28.51 -13.92 -28.97
N SER A 215 27.54 -14.55 -29.65
CA SER A 215 27.57 -14.67 -31.11
C SER A 215 27.11 -13.38 -31.83
N GLU A 216 26.27 -12.57 -31.20
CA GLU A 216 25.86 -11.26 -31.74
C GLU A 216 26.93 -10.17 -31.53
N GLU A 217 27.67 -10.21 -30.42
CA GLU A 217 28.73 -9.22 -30.15
C GLU A 217 29.88 -9.34 -31.16
N LEU A 218 30.30 -10.57 -31.50
CA LEU A 218 31.35 -10.86 -32.50
C LEU A 218 30.97 -10.47 -33.95
N ALA A 219 29.67 -10.44 -34.27
CA ALA A 219 29.18 -10.02 -35.58
C ALA A 219 29.15 -8.48 -35.73
N SER A 220 28.99 -7.75 -34.63
CA SER A 220 29.00 -6.28 -34.63
C SER A 220 30.42 -5.71 -34.77
N GLU A 221 31.41 -6.36 -34.17
CA GLU A 221 32.81 -5.90 -34.18
C GLU A 221 33.49 -6.13 -35.55
N THR A 222 33.03 -7.12 -36.33
CA THR A 222 33.53 -7.34 -37.70
C THR A 222 33.00 -6.35 -38.72
N GLN A 223 31.81 -5.78 -38.49
CA GLN A 223 31.21 -4.79 -39.40
C GLN A 223 31.81 -3.39 -39.21
N GLU A 224 32.32 -3.08 -38.02
CA GLU A 224 33.00 -1.80 -37.74
C GLU A 224 34.42 -1.76 -38.34
N ALA A 225 35.12 -2.89 -38.38
CA ALA A 225 36.47 -2.99 -38.96
C ALA A 225 36.50 -2.79 -40.49
N GLU A 226 35.47 -3.23 -41.23
CA GLU A 226 35.39 -3.09 -42.69
C GLU A 226 35.10 -1.64 -43.12
N SER A 227 34.39 -0.87 -42.28
CA SER A 227 34.07 0.54 -42.55
C SER A 227 35.25 1.51 -42.40
N VAL A 228 36.26 1.13 -41.62
CA VAL A 228 37.44 1.98 -41.37
C VAL A 228 38.47 1.84 -42.50
N GLU A 229 38.55 0.69 -43.17
CA GLU A 229 39.56 0.46 -44.21
C GLU A 229 39.20 1.12 -45.56
N GLU A 230 37.91 1.31 -45.87
CA GLU A 230 37.47 1.99 -47.10
C GLU A 230 37.64 3.53 -47.03
N SER A 231 37.73 4.10 -45.83
CA SER A 231 37.89 5.56 -45.62
C SER A 231 39.32 6.10 -45.81
N LYS A 232 40.30 5.21 -46.06
CA LYS A 232 41.73 5.59 -46.18
C LYS A 232 42.28 5.45 -47.61
N ALA A 233 41.45 5.12 -48.59
CA ALA A 233 41.87 4.93 -49.98
C ALA A 233 41.34 5.99 -50.97
N GLU A 234 40.68 7.06 -50.52
CA GLU A 234 40.22 8.16 -51.38
C GLU A 234 40.80 9.53 -50.98
#